data_AF-A0A378JGB3-F1
#
_entry.id   AF-A0A378JGB3-F1
#
_cell.length_a   1.000
_cell.length_b   1.000
_cell.length_c   1.000
_cell.angle_alpha   90.00
_cell.angle_beta   90.00
_cell.angle_gamma   90.00
#
_symmetry.space_group_name_H-M   'P 1'
#
loop_
_entity.id
_entity.type
_entity.pdbx_description
1 polymer ?
#
loop_
_entity_poly.entity_id
_entity_poly.type
_entity_poly.pdbx_seq_one_letter_code
_entity_poly.pdbx_strand_id
1 'polypeptide(L)'
;MVEPIYIHPTADVQSKQIGEATRIWQFVVILADAKIGSHVNICANCFIENDVVIGKNVTIKSGVYLWDGIQLDDDVFIGPNVTFTNDKFPRSKVYPEKFLVTKVERGASIGGGATILPGLTIGMGAMVGAGAVVTKSVPPYAIVTGSPARIVGYVESDSSNNDFCQSSSNALSPSVFPKQLNVGNVKLYQLKLVRDMRGDLTVGEFLKVIPFIPKRYFLVFNVPSEKTRGEHAHYNCHQFLICVKGSCSVVVDDGKARSEVTLESPDVGLHLPPLIWGIQYKYSSDAVLLVFTSDYYDPNDYIRNYKEFISVVSKKENQCSEVG
;
A
#
# COMPACT_ATOMS: atom_id res chain seq x y z
N MET A 1 2.09 -4.68 -35.93
CA MET A 1 1.03 -5.69 -36.17
C MET A 1 0.37 -5.94 -34.83
N VAL A 2 -0.95 -5.88 -34.77
CA VAL A 2 -1.72 -6.24 -33.56
C VAL A 2 -1.65 -7.76 -33.39
N GLU A 3 -1.22 -8.25 -32.22
CA GLU A 3 -1.16 -9.69 -31.95
C GLU A 3 -2.59 -10.23 -31.74
N PRO A 4 -3.01 -11.30 -32.44
CA PRO A 4 -4.37 -11.81 -32.35
C PRO A 4 -4.65 -12.48 -31.00
N ILE A 5 -5.93 -12.63 -30.67
CA ILE A 5 -6.39 -13.40 -29.50
C ILE A 5 -6.03 -14.87 -29.71
N TYR A 6 -5.49 -15.51 -28.68
CA TYR A 6 -5.27 -16.95 -28.66
C TYR A 6 -6.26 -17.63 -27.70
N ILE A 7 -7.08 -18.54 -28.23
CA ILE A 7 -7.99 -19.39 -27.44
C ILE A 7 -7.59 -20.84 -27.68
N HIS A 8 -7.22 -21.55 -26.62
CA HIS A 8 -6.87 -22.96 -26.71
C HIS A 8 -8.09 -23.80 -27.14
N PRO A 9 -7.95 -24.82 -28.00
CA PRO A 9 -9.08 -25.62 -28.50
C PRO A 9 -9.93 -26.36 -27.45
N THR A 10 -9.40 -26.51 -26.23
CA THR A 10 -10.08 -27.17 -25.09
C THR A 10 -10.62 -26.18 -24.05
N ALA A 11 -10.57 -24.88 -24.34
CA ALA A 11 -11.25 -23.86 -23.54
C ALA A 11 -12.70 -23.70 -24.03
N ASP A 12 -13.63 -23.45 -23.11
CA ASP A 12 -15.02 -23.10 -23.40
C ASP A 12 -15.20 -21.59 -23.18
N VAL A 13 -15.24 -20.83 -24.28
CA VAL A 13 -15.27 -19.37 -24.23
C VAL A 13 -16.52 -18.86 -24.94
N GLN A 14 -17.44 -18.30 -24.16
CA GLN A 14 -18.72 -17.77 -24.64
C GLN A 14 -18.67 -16.26 -24.89
N SER A 15 -17.78 -15.54 -24.18
CA SER A 15 -17.65 -14.08 -24.31
C SER A 15 -17.10 -13.66 -25.68
N LYS A 16 -17.67 -12.57 -26.20
CA LYS A 16 -17.19 -11.86 -27.41
C LYS A 16 -16.38 -10.61 -27.08
N GLN A 17 -16.26 -10.24 -25.79
CA GLN A 17 -15.63 -9.01 -25.32
C GLN A 17 -14.23 -9.31 -24.78
N ILE A 18 -13.33 -9.71 -25.68
CA ILE A 18 -11.95 -10.08 -25.36
C ILE A 18 -11.01 -9.20 -26.17
N GLY A 19 -10.11 -8.48 -25.49
CA GLY A 19 -9.13 -7.61 -26.13
C GLY A 19 -8.02 -8.37 -26.85
N GLU A 20 -7.35 -7.68 -27.77
CA GLU A 20 -6.19 -8.19 -28.53
C GLU A 20 -5.05 -8.70 -27.65
N ALA A 21 -4.19 -9.54 -28.21
CA ALA A 21 -3.03 -10.15 -27.54
C ALA A 21 -3.36 -10.95 -26.26
N THR A 22 -4.63 -11.21 -25.97
CA THR A 22 -5.06 -12.03 -24.83
C THR A 22 -4.93 -13.52 -25.13
N ARG A 23 -4.39 -14.27 -24.16
CA ARG A 23 -4.15 -15.71 -24.24
C ARG A 23 -5.00 -16.46 -23.23
N ILE A 24 -5.81 -17.37 -23.72
CA ILE A 24 -6.68 -18.26 -22.93
C ILE A 24 -6.22 -19.69 -23.13
N TRP A 25 -5.78 -20.31 -22.03
CA TRP A 25 -5.18 -21.64 -22.03
C TRP A 25 -6.22 -22.77 -21.82
N GLN A 26 -5.77 -24.02 -21.85
CA GLN A 26 -6.62 -25.21 -21.79
C GLN A 26 -7.53 -25.26 -20.57
N PHE A 27 -8.75 -25.78 -20.76
CA PHE A 27 -9.72 -26.03 -19.68
C PHE A 27 -10.15 -24.77 -18.92
N VAL A 28 -10.04 -23.60 -19.56
CA VAL A 28 -10.64 -22.36 -19.08
C VAL A 28 -12.10 -22.32 -19.51
N VAL A 29 -12.97 -21.84 -18.63
CA VAL A 29 -14.39 -21.59 -18.93
C VAL A 29 -14.70 -20.11 -18.70
N ILE A 30 -15.27 -19.43 -19.69
CA ILE A 30 -15.60 -17.99 -19.65
C ILE A 30 -17.04 -17.78 -20.15
N LEU A 31 -17.90 -17.19 -19.31
CA LEU A 31 -19.30 -16.93 -19.64
C LEU A 31 -19.48 -15.72 -20.55
N ALA A 32 -20.67 -15.60 -21.15
CA ALA A 32 -20.94 -14.72 -22.30
C ALA A 32 -20.72 -13.22 -22.03
N ASP A 33 -21.01 -12.74 -20.83
CA ASP A 33 -21.01 -11.30 -20.53
C ASP A 33 -19.70 -10.77 -19.94
N ALA A 34 -18.72 -11.67 -19.68
CA ALA A 34 -17.42 -11.31 -19.15
C ALA A 34 -16.68 -10.31 -20.05
N LYS A 35 -16.03 -9.30 -19.47
CA LYS A 35 -15.28 -8.26 -20.20
C LYS A 35 -13.80 -8.38 -19.91
N ILE A 36 -13.00 -8.68 -20.93
CA ILE A 36 -11.57 -8.96 -20.78
C ILE A 36 -10.78 -7.98 -21.65
N GLY A 37 -9.85 -7.25 -21.03
CA GLY A 37 -8.97 -6.31 -21.72
C GLY A 37 -7.95 -7.00 -22.64
N SER A 38 -7.01 -6.19 -23.14
CA SER A 38 -5.92 -6.63 -24.01
C SER A 38 -4.73 -7.15 -23.21
N HIS A 39 -3.91 -8.01 -23.81
CA HIS A 39 -2.67 -8.54 -23.23
C HIS A 39 -2.89 -9.30 -21.90
N VAL A 40 -4.06 -9.93 -21.75
CA VAL A 40 -4.38 -10.73 -20.56
C VAL A 40 -3.89 -12.17 -20.75
N ASN A 41 -3.36 -12.79 -19.70
CA ASN A 41 -2.97 -14.19 -19.73
C ASN A 41 -3.76 -15.00 -18.71
N ILE A 42 -4.72 -15.81 -19.20
CA ILE A 42 -5.61 -16.65 -18.37
C ILE A 42 -5.13 -18.09 -18.46
N CYS A 43 -4.36 -18.52 -17.47
CA CYS A 43 -3.78 -19.87 -17.39
C CYS A 43 -4.85 -20.96 -17.25
N ALA A 44 -4.43 -22.22 -17.42
CA ALA A 44 -5.32 -23.37 -17.48
C ALA A 44 -6.18 -23.54 -16.22
N ASN A 45 -7.36 -24.17 -16.36
CA ASN A 45 -8.27 -24.50 -15.25
C ASN A 45 -8.73 -23.26 -14.46
N CYS A 46 -9.12 -22.19 -15.16
CA CYS A 46 -9.76 -21.02 -14.55
C CYS A 46 -11.24 -20.95 -14.94
N PHE A 47 -12.03 -20.26 -14.14
CA PHE A 47 -13.44 -19.99 -14.39
C PHE A 47 -13.72 -18.49 -14.25
N ILE A 48 -14.51 -17.94 -15.18
CA ILE A 48 -14.89 -16.52 -15.20
C ILE A 48 -16.39 -16.40 -15.49
N GLU A 49 -17.14 -15.82 -14.55
CA GLU A 49 -18.59 -15.57 -14.68
C GLU A 49 -18.93 -14.34 -15.55
N ASN A 50 -20.20 -13.93 -15.52
CA ASN A 50 -20.77 -12.91 -16.40
C ASN A 50 -20.42 -11.49 -15.94
N ASP A 51 -20.66 -11.16 -14.67
CA ASP A 51 -20.37 -9.85 -14.08
C ASP A 51 -18.91 -9.77 -13.62
N VAL A 52 -17.99 -9.96 -14.56
CA VAL A 52 -16.55 -9.86 -14.35
C VAL A 52 -15.94 -8.88 -15.34
N VAL A 53 -15.12 -7.96 -14.81
CA VAL A 53 -14.35 -7.00 -15.62
C VAL A 53 -12.87 -7.19 -15.32
N ILE A 54 -12.09 -7.45 -16.36
CA ILE A 54 -10.63 -7.59 -16.30
C ILE A 54 -10.02 -6.51 -17.20
N GLY A 55 -9.11 -5.73 -16.62
CA GLY A 55 -8.32 -4.71 -17.31
C GLY A 55 -7.30 -5.29 -18.28
N LYS A 56 -6.28 -4.48 -18.59
CA LYS A 56 -5.18 -4.81 -19.52
C LYS A 56 -3.98 -5.38 -18.77
N ASN A 57 -3.15 -6.16 -19.45
CA ASN A 57 -1.89 -6.71 -18.90
C ASN A 57 -2.09 -7.55 -17.63
N VAL A 58 -3.29 -8.10 -17.42
CA VAL A 58 -3.59 -8.90 -16.22
C VAL A 58 -3.08 -10.33 -16.40
N THR A 59 -2.46 -10.88 -15.37
CA THR A 59 -2.09 -12.31 -15.33
C THR A 59 -2.94 -13.05 -14.31
N ILE A 60 -3.63 -14.09 -14.76
CA ILE A 60 -4.42 -14.98 -13.91
C ILE A 60 -3.82 -16.38 -14.01
N LYS A 61 -3.19 -16.85 -12.93
CA LYS A 61 -2.61 -18.19 -12.87
C LYS A 61 -3.70 -19.25 -12.63
N SER A 62 -3.34 -20.51 -12.86
CA SER A 62 -4.28 -21.64 -12.83
C SER A 62 -5.02 -21.81 -11.51
N GLY A 63 -6.25 -22.36 -11.59
CA GLY A 63 -7.07 -22.69 -10.43
C GLY A 63 -7.79 -21.49 -9.82
N VAL A 64 -7.94 -20.39 -10.56
CA VAL A 64 -8.62 -19.17 -10.10
C VAL A 64 -10.04 -19.14 -10.65
N TYR A 65 -10.98 -18.78 -9.77
CA TYR A 65 -12.40 -18.65 -10.08
C TYR A 65 -12.81 -17.20 -9.79
N LEU A 66 -13.24 -16.48 -10.84
CA LEU A 66 -13.72 -15.11 -10.76
C LEU A 66 -15.25 -15.14 -10.87
N TRP A 67 -15.89 -14.90 -9.73
CA TRP A 67 -17.34 -14.87 -9.62
C TRP A 67 -17.93 -13.52 -10.04
N ASP A 68 -19.25 -13.45 -10.17
CA ASP A 68 -19.99 -12.21 -10.39
C ASP A 68 -19.63 -11.17 -9.30
N GLY A 69 -19.31 -9.96 -9.75
CA GLY A 69 -18.90 -8.83 -8.92
C GLY A 69 -17.38 -8.64 -8.79
N ILE A 70 -16.55 -9.51 -9.37
CA ILE A 70 -15.09 -9.34 -9.32
C ILE A 70 -14.60 -8.37 -10.42
N GLN A 71 -13.85 -7.35 -10.00
CA GLN A 71 -13.27 -6.34 -10.88
C GLN A 71 -11.75 -6.28 -10.70
N LEU A 72 -11.00 -6.55 -11.77
CA LEU A 72 -9.54 -6.47 -11.81
C LEU A 72 -9.15 -5.28 -12.71
N ASP A 73 -8.48 -4.28 -12.16
CA ASP A 73 -7.91 -3.17 -12.93
C ASP A 73 -6.66 -3.63 -13.72
N ASP A 74 -6.05 -2.72 -14.47
CA ASP A 74 -4.87 -2.99 -15.30
C ASP A 74 -3.65 -3.48 -14.47
N ASP A 75 -2.75 -4.22 -15.10
CA ASP A 75 -1.44 -4.63 -14.55
C ASP A 75 -1.56 -5.51 -13.27
N VAL A 76 -2.73 -6.08 -12.98
CA VAL A 76 -2.96 -6.95 -11.82
C VAL A 76 -2.34 -8.34 -12.01
N PHE A 77 -1.76 -8.88 -10.94
CA PHE A 77 -1.28 -10.26 -10.89
C PHE A 77 -2.08 -11.10 -9.89
N ILE A 78 -2.70 -12.18 -10.37
CA ILE A 78 -3.39 -13.18 -9.55
C ILE A 78 -2.62 -14.49 -9.58
N GLY A 79 -2.07 -14.87 -8.43
CA GLY A 79 -1.32 -16.10 -8.21
C GLY A 79 -2.17 -17.36 -8.33
N PRO A 80 -1.52 -18.55 -8.41
CA PRO A 80 -2.23 -19.81 -8.62
C PRO A 80 -3.11 -20.13 -7.42
N ASN A 81 -4.29 -20.71 -7.67
CA ASN A 81 -5.26 -21.10 -6.64
C ASN A 81 -5.71 -19.96 -5.71
N VAL A 82 -5.62 -18.70 -6.13
CA VAL A 82 -6.27 -17.60 -5.41
C VAL A 82 -7.78 -17.80 -5.46
N THR A 83 -8.40 -17.70 -4.29
CA THR A 83 -9.84 -17.92 -4.11
C THR A 83 -10.54 -16.60 -3.83
N PHE A 84 -11.44 -16.21 -4.72
CA PHE A 84 -12.38 -15.11 -4.50
C PHE A 84 -13.70 -15.62 -3.95
N THR A 85 -14.42 -14.74 -3.26
CA THR A 85 -15.79 -14.98 -2.78
C THR A 85 -16.62 -13.72 -3.02
N ASN A 86 -17.94 -13.85 -3.13
CA ASN A 86 -18.86 -12.74 -3.43
C ASN A 86 -20.08 -12.64 -2.49
N ASP A 87 -20.38 -13.71 -1.74
CA ASP A 87 -21.37 -13.73 -0.66
C ASP A 87 -20.68 -13.88 0.71
N LYS A 88 -21.04 -13.01 1.65
CA LYS A 88 -20.50 -12.98 3.01
C LYS A 88 -21.08 -14.08 3.90
N PHE A 89 -22.31 -14.51 3.63
CA PHE A 89 -23.03 -15.49 4.43
C PHE A 89 -23.74 -16.52 3.54
N PRO A 90 -22.99 -17.28 2.71
CA PRO A 90 -23.57 -18.15 1.71
C PRO A 90 -24.41 -19.26 2.35
N ARG A 91 -25.61 -19.47 1.78
CA ARG A 91 -26.49 -20.61 2.10
C ARG A 91 -27.08 -21.17 0.81
N SER A 92 -27.15 -22.49 0.72
CA SER A 92 -27.67 -23.16 -0.50
C SER A 92 -29.08 -22.68 -0.83
N LYS A 93 -29.29 -22.27 -2.10
CA LYS A 93 -30.56 -21.75 -2.63
C LYS A 93 -31.07 -20.47 -1.97
N VAL A 94 -30.20 -19.77 -1.24
CA VAL A 94 -30.48 -18.46 -0.67
C VAL A 94 -29.44 -17.51 -1.24
N TYR A 95 -29.90 -16.55 -2.04
CA TYR A 95 -29.04 -15.64 -2.77
C TYR A 95 -29.26 -14.21 -2.27
N PRO A 96 -28.21 -13.39 -2.19
CA PRO A 96 -28.38 -11.96 -1.94
C PRO A 96 -29.09 -11.29 -3.12
N GLU A 97 -29.75 -10.16 -2.89
CA GLU A 97 -30.32 -9.36 -3.99
C GLU A 97 -29.23 -8.89 -4.96
N LYS A 98 -28.02 -8.65 -4.45
CA LYS A 98 -26.84 -8.29 -5.23
C LYS A 98 -25.58 -8.84 -4.58
N PHE A 99 -24.70 -9.44 -5.38
CA PHE A 99 -23.37 -9.86 -4.91
C PHE A 99 -22.48 -8.65 -4.59
N LEU A 100 -21.59 -8.83 -3.61
CA LEU A 100 -20.66 -7.78 -3.21
C LEU A 100 -19.56 -7.64 -4.27
N VAL A 101 -19.22 -6.39 -4.59
CA VAL A 101 -18.16 -6.08 -5.56
C VAL A 101 -16.81 -6.11 -4.86
N THR A 102 -15.92 -7.00 -5.30
CA THR A 102 -14.52 -7.01 -4.88
C THR A 102 -13.67 -6.40 -5.97
N LYS A 103 -12.91 -5.36 -5.61
CA LYS A 103 -12.06 -4.62 -6.54
C LYS A 103 -10.58 -4.87 -6.26
N VAL A 104 -9.83 -5.27 -7.27
CA VAL A 104 -8.37 -5.36 -7.23
C VAL A 104 -7.82 -4.26 -8.12
N GLU A 105 -7.23 -3.25 -7.49
CA GLU A 105 -6.78 -2.05 -8.17
C GLU A 105 -5.44 -2.25 -8.90
N ARG A 106 -5.12 -1.28 -9.76
CA ARG A 106 -4.01 -1.34 -10.71
C ARG A 106 -2.71 -1.80 -10.06
N GLY A 107 -2.02 -2.76 -10.69
CA GLY A 107 -0.69 -3.22 -10.25
C GLY A 107 -0.68 -4.02 -8.94
N ALA A 108 -1.84 -4.29 -8.32
CA ALA A 108 -1.89 -5.14 -7.14
C ALA A 108 -1.52 -6.60 -7.48
N SER A 109 -0.86 -7.26 -6.54
CA SER A 109 -0.41 -8.65 -6.67
C SER A 109 -0.97 -9.51 -5.54
N ILE A 110 -1.61 -10.61 -5.91
CA ILE A 110 -2.19 -11.57 -4.96
C ILE A 110 -1.43 -12.88 -5.04
N GLY A 111 -0.74 -13.23 -3.95
CA GLY A 111 0.05 -14.46 -3.82
C GLY A 111 -0.81 -15.72 -3.91
N GLY A 112 -0.22 -16.80 -4.41
CA GLY A 112 -0.93 -18.06 -4.63
C GLY A 112 -1.58 -18.63 -3.36
N GLY A 113 -2.74 -19.24 -3.52
CA GLY A 113 -3.52 -19.82 -2.42
C GLY A 113 -4.16 -18.81 -1.46
N ALA A 114 -4.03 -17.50 -1.70
CA ALA A 114 -4.71 -16.49 -0.87
C ALA A 114 -6.24 -16.57 -1.04
N THR A 115 -6.96 -16.26 0.03
CA THR A 115 -8.43 -16.19 0.05
C THR A 115 -8.88 -14.75 0.27
N ILE A 116 -9.70 -14.23 -0.62
CA ILE A 116 -10.23 -12.87 -0.59
C ILE A 116 -11.71 -12.92 -0.19
N LEU A 117 -12.03 -12.37 0.98
CA LEU A 117 -13.42 -12.21 1.43
C LEU A 117 -14.17 -11.22 0.52
N PRO A 118 -15.51 -11.26 0.52
CA PRO A 118 -16.31 -10.53 -0.45
C PRO A 118 -16.42 -9.04 -0.10
N GLY A 119 -16.54 -8.19 -1.12
CA GLY A 119 -16.78 -6.76 -0.94
C GLY A 119 -15.55 -5.95 -0.53
N LEU A 120 -14.35 -6.47 -0.83
CA LEU A 120 -13.09 -5.85 -0.42
C LEU A 120 -12.44 -5.07 -1.56
N THR A 121 -11.63 -4.09 -1.20
CA THR A 121 -10.72 -3.40 -2.13
C THR A 121 -9.28 -3.80 -1.83
N ILE A 122 -8.57 -4.32 -2.81
CA ILE A 122 -7.13 -4.51 -2.77
C ILE A 122 -6.51 -3.30 -3.48
N GLY A 123 -5.93 -2.38 -2.71
CA GLY A 123 -5.47 -1.09 -3.22
C GLY A 123 -4.34 -1.19 -4.24
N MET A 124 -4.15 -0.11 -5.00
CA MET A 124 -3.13 -0.01 -6.06
C MET A 124 -1.75 -0.45 -5.56
N GLY A 125 -1.07 -1.32 -6.32
CA GLY A 125 0.27 -1.80 -6.00
C GLY A 125 0.38 -2.61 -4.70
N ALA A 126 -0.73 -2.95 -4.03
CA ALA A 126 -0.71 -3.75 -2.82
C ALA A 126 -0.24 -5.18 -3.09
N MET A 127 0.34 -5.81 -2.07
CA MET A 127 0.85 -7.17 -2.15
C MET A 127 0.20 -8.04 -1.09
N VAL A 128 -0.59 -9.02 -1.53
CA VAL A 128 -1.15 -10.04 -0.66
C VAL A 128 -0.20 -11.25 -0.67
N GLY A 129 0.32 -11.62 0.49
CA GLY A 129 1.20 -12.78 0.64
C GLY A 129 0.48 -14.09 0.31
N ALA A 130 1.26 -15.09 -0.11
CA ALA A 130 0.74 -16.43 -0.38
C ALA A 130 0.00 -17.02 0.83
N GLY A 131 -1.14 -17.66 0.58
CA GLY A 131 -1.97 -18.28 1.62
C GLY A 131 -2.66 -17.30 2.59
N ALA A 132 -2.59 -15.99 2.37
CA ALA A 132 -3.24 -15.01 3.25
C ALA A 132 -4.78 -15.09 3.20
N VAL A 133 -5.44 -14.88 4.34
CA VAL A 133 -6.91 -14.75 4.39
C VAL A 133 -7.28 -13.30 4.61
N VAL A 134 -7.61 -12.62 3.52
CA VAL A 134 -7.86 -11.18 3.50
C VAL A 134 -9.28 -10.90 3.95
N THR A 135 -9.41 -10.30 5.13
CA THR A 135 -10.71 -10.06 5.80
C THR A 135 -11.15 -8.59 5.80
N LYS A 136 -10.29 -7.69 5.33
CA LYS A 136 -10.50 -6.24 5.26
C LYS A 136 -9.81 -5.69 4.02
N SER A 137 -10.27 -4.56 3.50
CA SER A 137 -9.61 -3.88 2.38
C SER A 137 -8.16 -3.59 2.70
N VAL A 138 -7.30 -3.71 1.69
CA VAL A 138 -5.85 -3.56 1.79
C VAL A 138 -5.50 -2.16 1.24
N PRO A 139 -4.84 -1.29 2.03
CA PRO A 139 -4.42 0.02 1.55
C PRO A 139 -3.49 -0.06 0.34
N PRO A 140 -3.41 0.99 -0.49
CA PRO A 140 -2.44 1.06 -1.58
C PRO A 140 -1.03 0.70 -1.10
N TYR A 141 -0.39 -0.18 -1.86
CA TYR A 141 0.96 -0.66 -1.64
C TYR A 141 1.26 -1.33 -0.29
N ALA A 142 0.24 -1.61 0.53
CA ALA A 142 0.43 -2.38 1.74
C ALA A 142 0.79 -3.83 1.40
N ILE A 143 1.68 -4.42 2.18
CA ILE A 143 2.02 -5.84 2.15
C ILE A 143 1.27 -6.52 3.29
N VAL A 144 0.39 -7.46 2.97
CA VAL A 144 -0.40 -8.20 3.97
C VAL A 144 -0.11 -9.69 3.94
N THR A 145 -0.06 -10.33 5.11
CA THR A 145 0.13 -11.79 5.21
C THR A 145 -0.61 -12.37 6.42
N GLY A 146 -0.75 -13.69 6.45
CA GLY A 146 -1.35 -14.45 7.55
C GLY A 146 -2.85 -14.67 7.44
N SER A 147 -3.40 -15.34 8.46
CA SER A 147 -4.83 -15.63 8.59
C SER A 147 -5.28 -15.33 10.04
N PRO A 148 -6.07 -14.27 10.27
CA PRO A 148 -6.47 -13.24 9.30
C PRO A 148 -5.29 -12.37 8.85
N ALA A 149 -5.33 -11.86 7.61
CA ALA A 149 -4.26 -11.05 7.04
C ALA A 149 -4.01 -9.77 7.85
N ARG A 150 -2.73 -9.40 8.01
CA ARG A 150 -2.25 -8.19 8.69
C ARG A 150 -1.17 -7.51 7.87
N ILE A 151 -1.11 -6.18 7.94
CA ILE A 151 -0.08 -5.37 7.28
C ILE A 151 1.25 -5.62 7.97
N VAL A 152 2.25 -6.06 7.20
CA VAL A 152 3.63 -6.32 7.67
C VAL A 152 4.66 -5.39 7.06
N GLY A 153 4.28 -4.64 6.03
CA GLY A 153 5.17 -3.79 5.26
C GLY A 153 4.39 -2.91 4.29
N TYR A 154 5.10 -2.03 3.61
CA TYR A 154 4.65 -1.38 2.39
C TYR A 154 5.70 -1.60 1.31
N VAL A 155 5.28 -1.68 0.05
CA VAL A 155 6.21 -1.80 -1.08
C VAL A 155 7.04 -0.52 -1.16
N GLU A 156 8.35 -0.63 -0.96
CA GLU A 156 9.30 0.48 -1.11
C GLU A 156 9.64 0.70 -2.58
N SER A 157 9.96 1.94 -2.96
CA SER A 157 10.37 2.26 -4.33
C SER A 157 11.79 1.79 -4.66
N ASP A 158 12.66 1.74 -3.66
CA ASP A 158 14.07 1.34 -3.80
C ASP A 158 14.22 -0.18 -3.57
N SER A 159 13.50 -1.00 -4.33
CA SER A 159 13.72 -2.45 -4.37
C SER A 159 14.91 -2.83 -5.26
N SER A 160 15.99 -2.03 -5.25
CA SER A 160 17.29 -2.40 -5.80
C SER A 160 18.15 -3.09 -4.73
N ASN A 161 17.58 -4.08 -4.03
CA ASN A 161 18.26 -5.18 -3.36
C ASN A 161 17.21 -6.21 -2.89
N ASN A 162 16.96 -7.20 -3.74
CA ASN A 162 16.24 -8.43 -3.39
C ASN A 162 17.13 -9.34 -2.51
N ASP A 163 17.51 -8.87 -1.32
CA ASP A 163 18.22 -9.67 -0.33
C ASP A 163 17.37 -9.80 0.94
N PHE A 164 16.38 -10.69 0.88
CA PHE A 164 15.88 -11.35 2.09
C PHE A 164 17.04 -12.18 2.65
N CYS A 165 17.43 -11.90 3.89
CA CYS A 165 18.58 -12.44 4.64
C CYS A 165 19.93 -11.81 4.32
N GLN A 166 20.29 -10.77 5.10
CA GLN A 166 21.47 -10.81 5.96
C GLN A 166 21.45 -9.68 6.99
N SER A 167 21.22 -10.05 8.25
CA SER A 167 21.72 -9.30 9.39
C SER A 167 23.26 -9.39 9.38
N SER A 168 23.95 -8.27 9.25
CA SER A 168 25.01 -7.80 10.17
C SER A 168 26.06 -6.92 9.49
N SER A 169 26.31 -5.79 10.17
CA SER A 169 27.56 -5.04 10.18
C SER A 169 28.14 -4.58 8.83
N ASN A 170 27.65 -3.44 8.34
CA ASN A 170 28.54 -2.49 7.68
C ASN A 170 28.72 -1.28 8.60
N ALA A 171 29.98 -1.04 8.97
CA ALA A 171 30.42 0.05 9.81
C ALA A 171 29.92 1.39 9.25
N LEU A 172 29.14 2.10 10.07
CA LEU A 172 28.60 3.42 9.76
C LEU A 172 29.77 4.41 9.64
N SER A 173 29.96 4.97 8.44
CA SER A 173 30.50 6.32 8.34
C SER A 173 29.67 7.24 9.26
N PRO A 174 30.26 8.25 9.92
CA PRO A 174 29.48 9.15 10.77
C PRO A 174 28.37 9.78 9.90
N SER A 175 27.13 9.38 10.16
CA SER A 175 25.98 9.81 9.39
C SER A 175 25.83 11.31 9.58
N VAL A 176 26.07 12.08 8.52
CA VAL A 176 25.85 13.53 8.51
C VAL A 176 24.35 13.76 8.64
N PHE A 177 23.93 14.34 9.75
CA PHE A 177 22.54 14.76 9.96
C PHE A 177 22.39 16.26 9.61
N PRO A 178 21.24 16.67 9.04
CA PRO A 178 20.07 15.84 8.72
C PRO A 178 20.30 14.92 7.51
N LYS A 179 19.82 13.67 7.61
CA LYS A 179 19.85 12.70 6.51
C LYS A 179 18.58 12.86 5.69
N GLN A 180 18.70 13.27 4.44
CA GLN A 180 17.57 13.29 3.50
C GLN A 180 17.24 11.86 3.06
N LEU A 181 15.94 11.54 2.99
CA LEU A 181 15.45 10.30 2.40
C LEU A 181 15.21 10.48 0.91
N ASN A 182 15.19 9.38 0.16
CA ASN A 182 14.82 9.35 -1.27
C ASN A 182 13.30 9.54 -1.49
N VAL A 183 12.63 10.28 -0.61
CA VAL A 183 11.18 10.55 -0.64
C VAL A 183 10.98 12.05 -0.41
N GLY A 184 10.73 12.80 -1.47
CA GLY A 184 10.59 14.24 -1.47
C GLY A 184 11.67 14.96 -0.65
N ASN A 185 11.22 15.87 0.22
CA ASN A 185 12.08 16.60 1.17
C ASN A 185 12.01 16.04 2.60
N VAL A 186 11.65 14.75 2.74
CA VAL A 186 11.62 14.10 4.06
C VAL A 186 13.03 13.97 4.60
N LYS A 187 13.22 14.33 5.88
CA LYS A 187 14.53 14.35 6.53
C LYS A 187 14.48 13.70 7.90
N LEU A 188 15.49 12.90 8.18
CA LEU A 188 15.83 12.37 9.51
C LEU A 188 16.80 13.31 10.20
N TYR A 189 16.56 13.54 11.50
CA TYR A 189 17.35 14.40 12.36
C TYR A 189 17.81 13.61 13.58
N GLN A 190 19.07 13.81 13.95
CA GLN A 190 19.61 13.39 15.22
C GLN A 190 19.56 14.58 16.18
N LEU A 191 18.80 14.45 17.26
CA LEU A 191 18.76 15.41 18.34
C LEU A 191 19.99 15.20 19.25
N LYS A 192 20.41 16.25 19.94
CA LYS A 192 21.55 16.15 20.85
C LYS A 192 21.15 15.31 22.05
N LEU A 193 21.81 14.17 22.23
CA LEU A 193 21.69 13.32 23.41
C LEU A 193 22.89 13.52 24.34
N VAL A 194 22.63 13.76 25.62
CA VAL A 194 23.61 13.85 26.70
C VAL A 194 23.29 12.76 27.70
N ARG A 195 24.29 11.95 28.05
CA ARG A 195 24.17 10.89 29.05
C ARG A 195 25.13 11.17 30.19
N ASP A 196 24.63 11.18 31.43
CA ASP A 196 25.45 11.27 32.62
C ASP A 196 24.89 10.39 33.76
N MET A 197 25.58 10.35 34.90
CA MET A 197 25.19 9.51 36.05
C MET A 197 23.81 9.82 36.64
N ARG A 198 23.19 10.96 36.31
CA ARG A 198 21.85 11.36 36.73
C ARG A 198 20.77 10.94 35.74
N GLY A 199 21.15 10.46 34.55
CA GLY A 199 20.26 9.98 33.50
C GLY A 199 20.59 10.55 32.12
N ASP A 200 19.61 10.40 31.22
CA ASP A 200 19.72 10.78 29.82
C ASP A 200 18.84 12.01 29.51
N LEU A 201 19.36 12.94 28.72
CA LEU A 201 18.66 14.15 28.28
C LEU A 201 18.86 14.33 26.78
N THR A 202 17.77 14.48 26.04
CA THR A 202 17.79 14.89 24.63
C THR A 202 17.22 16.30 24.47
N VAL A 203 17.75 17.07 23.52
CA VAL A 203 17.28 18.44 23.24
C VAL A 203 17.18 18.70 21.73
N GLY A 204 16.06 19.29 21.33
CA GLY A 204 15.82 19.83 20.00
C GLY A 204 15.41 21.29 20.08
N GLU A 205 16.10 22.15 19.32
CA GLU A 205 15.76 23.57 19.21
C GLU A 205 15.03 23.85 17.89
N PHE A 206 13.89 24.53 17.94
CA PHE A 206 13.16 24.98 16.76
C PHE A 206 13.96 26.02 15.98
N LEU A 207 13.83 26.00 14.66
CA LEU A 207 14.58 26.80 13.68
C LEU A 207 16.10 26.55 13.62
N LYS A 208 16.68 25.76 14.54
CA LYS A 208 18.07 25.31 14.47
C LYS A 208 18.18 23.87 14.00
N VAL A 209 17.45 22.96 14.66
CA VAL A 209 17.40 21.54 14.32
C VAL A 209 16.05 21.18 13.71
N ILE A 210 14.96 21.58 14.38
CA ILE A 210 13.60 21.33 13.89
C ILE A 210 13.23 22.48 12.92
N PRO A 211 12.86 22.20 11.66
CA PRO A 211 12.87 23.21 10.59
C PRO A 211 11.65 24.16 10.57
N PHE A 212 10.87 24.22 11.66
CA PHE A 212 9.72 25.12 11.78
C PHE A 212 9.41 25.44 13.26
N ILE A 213 8.65 26.50 13.51
CA ILE A 213 8.07 26.80 14.83
C ILE A 213 6.71 26.09 14.93
N PRO A 214 6.49 25.22 15.93
CA PRO A 214 5.21 24.55 16.06
C PRO A 214 4.15 25.49 16.64
N LYS A 215 2.92 25.35 16.15
CA LYS A 215 1.72 25.94 16.77
C LYS A 215 0.96 24.94 17.63
N ARG A 216 1.22 23.64 17.46
CA ARG A 216 0.54 22.55 18.14
C ARG A 216 1.45 21.34 18.28
N TYR A 217 1.28 20.61 19.39
CA TYR A 217 1.78 19.26 19.56
C TYR A 217 0.63 18.30 19.89
N PHE A 218 0.83 17.02 19.63
CA PHE A 218 -0.06 15.96 20.12
C PHE A 218 0.72 14.67 20.36
N LEU A 219 0.11 13.76 21.12
CA LEU A 219 0.66 12.45 21.45
C LEU A 219 -0.24 11.34 20.91
N VAL A 220 0.37 10.28 20.40
CA VAL A 220 -0.30 9.04 20.03
C VAL A 220 0.32 7.92 20.86
N PHE A 221 -0.50 7.25 21.68
CA PHE A 221 -0.08 6.21 22.62
C PHE A 221 -1.19 5.16 22.79
N ASN A 222 -0.87 4.01 23.39
CA ASN A 222 -1.78 2.87 23.58
C ASN A 222 -2.44 2.41 22.26
N VAL A 223 -1.66 2.40 21.17
CA VAL A 223 -2.13 1.92 19.86
C VAL A 223 -2.03 0.40 19.85
N PRO A 224 -3.11 -0.34 19.58
CA PRO A 224 -3.02 -1.78 19.38
C PRO A 224 -2.07 -2.08 18.21
N SER A 225 -1.14 -3.00 18.37
CA SER A 225 -0.06 -3.26 17.39
C SER A 225 -0.56 -3.60 15.98
N GLU A 226 -1.77 -4.15 15.86
CA GLU A 226 -2.42 -4.47 14.59
C GLU A 226 -3.08 -3.26 13.88
N LYS A 227 -3.10 -2.07 14.50
CA LYS A 227 -3.74 -0.88 13.96
C LYS A 227 -2.74 0.00 13.24
N THR A 228 -3.10 0.42 12.03
CA THR A 228 -2.48 1.55 11.34
C THR A 228 -3.07 2.87 11.86
N ARG A 229 -2.23 3.90 11.85
CA ARG A 229 -2.57 5.31 12.12
C ARG A 229 -2.00 6.16 10.97
N GLY A 230 -2.47 7.39 10.84
CA GLY A 230 -2.09 8.23 9.71
C GLY A 230 -3.00 8.00 8.51
N GLU A 231 -2.44 7.48 7.42
CA GLU A 231 -3.13 7.25 6.14
C GLU A 231 -3.70 8.53 5.55
N HIS A 232 -2.87 9.59 5.54
CA HIS A 232 -3.19 10.88 4.93
C HIS A 232 -1.93 11.67 4.59
N ALA A 233 -2.11 12.67 3.75
CA ALA A 233 -1.16 13.77 3.56
C ALA A 233 -1.76 15.09 4.07
N HIS A 234 -0.91 16.11 4.19
CA HIS A 234 -1.30 17.48 4.54
C HIS A 234 -1.04 18.44 3.38
N TYR A 235 -1.95 19.38 3.10
CA TYR A 235 -1.73 20.40 2.06
C TYR A 235 -0.63 21.39 2.46
N ASN A 236 -0.61 21.82 3.73
CA ASN A 236 0.27 22.89 4.22
C ASN A 236 1.01 22.55 5.52
N CYS A 237 0.45 21.67 6.37
CA CYS A 237 1.05 21.40 7.68
C CYS A 237 2.36 20.60 7.55
N HIS A 238 3.45 21.14 8.10
CA HIS A 238 4.65 20.36 8.40
C HIS A 238 4.45 19.55 9.68
N GLN A 239 5.03 18.36 9.73
CA GLN A 239 5.02 17.51 10.93
C GLN A 239 6.44 17.10 11.30
N PHE A 240 6.72 17.00 12.60
CA PHE A 240 7.98 16.46 13.11
C PHE A 240 7.68 15.40 14.18
N LEU A 241 8.04 14.16 13.88
CA LEU A 241 7.68 12.95 14.62
C LEU A 241 8.88 12.48 15.46
N ILE A 242 8.63 12.19 16.74
CA ILE A 242 9.62 11.61 17.67
C ILE A 242 8.93 10.49 18.46
N CYS A 243 9.45 9.27 18.41
CA CYS A 243 8.98 8.20 19.30
C CYS A 243 9.70 8.33 20.64
N VAL A 244 9.06 8.99 21.62
CA VAL A 244 9.70 9.34 22.90
C VAL A 244 9.84 8.16 23.85
N LYS A 245 9.11 7.08 23.59
CA LYS A 245 9.21 5.80 24.29
C LYS A 245 8.75 4.68 23.36
N GLY A 246 9.31 3.49 23.52
CA GLY A 246 8.98 2.33 22.69
C GLY A 246 9.41 2.54 21.25
N SER A 247 8.70 1.93 20.31
CA SER A 247 8.98 2.10 18.89
C SER A 247 7.72 2.13 18.02
N CYS A 248 7.83 2.76 16.85
CA CYS A 248 6.86 2.63 15.77
C CYS A 248 7.55 2.79 14.41
N SER A 249 6.95 2.19 13.37
CA SER A 249 7.35 2.41 11.97
C SER A 249 6.55 3.57 11.38
N VAL A 250 7.22 4.43 10.62
CA VAL A 250 6.61 5.50 9.83
C VAL A 250 6.92 5.28 8.36
N VAL A 251 5.88 5.12 7.56
CA VAL A 251 5.97 5.10 6.10
C VAL A 251 5.75 6.51 5.59
N VAL A 252 6.65 6.95 4.71
CA VAL A 252 6.58 8.23 4.01
C VAL A 252 6.52 8.00 2.51
N ASP A 253 5.67 8.77 1.85
CA ASP A 253 5.36 8.59 0.43
C ASP A 253 5.08 9.96 -0.22
N ASP A 254 5.80 10.29 -1.29
CA ASP A 254 5.66 11.55 -2.05
C ASP A 254 4.81 11.40 -3.32
N GLY A 255 4.22 10.23 -3.53
CA GLY A 255 3.45 9.82 -4.71
C GLY A 255 4.27 9.12 -5.79
N LYS A 256 5.61 9.09 -5.67
CA LYS A 256 6.53 8.42 -6.60
C LYS A 256 7.43 7.42 -5.88
N ALA A 257 8.03 7.86 -4.79
CA ALA A 257 8.93 7.11 -3.96
C ALA A 257 8.30 6.86 -2.58
N ARG A 258 8.69 5.73 -1.99
CA ARG A 258 8.23 5.32 -0.66
C ARG A 258 9.36 4.68 0.12
N SER A 259 9.43 5.00 1.41
CA SER A 259 10.38 4.44 2.36
C SER A 259 9.73 4.24 3.74
N GLU A 260 10.12 3.19 4.45
CA GLU A 260 9.78 2.98 5.85
C GLU A 260 10.95 3.37 6.77
N VAL A 261 10.63 4.06 7.86
CA VAL A 261 11.59 4.47 8.90
C VAL A 261 11.10 4.01 10.26
N THR A 262 11.94 3.27 10.98
CA THR A 262 11.66 2.91 12.38
C THR A 262 12.12 4.03 13.31
N LEU A 263 11.21 4.53 14.15
CA LEU A 263 11.52 5.44 15.25
C LEU A 263 11.51 4.66 16.56
N GLU A 264 12.67 4.46 17.17
CA GLU A 264 12.86 3.65 18.38
C GLU A 264 13.69 4.33 19.47
N SER A 265 14.09 5.59 19.24
CA SER A 265 14.89 6.36 20.19
C SER A 265 14.39 7.81 20.27
N PRO A 266 14.32 8.41 21.48
CA PRO A 266 13.78 9.77 21.68
C PRO A 266 14.67 10.88 21.10
N ASP A 267 15.90 10.56 20.69
CA ASP A 267 16.84 11.46 20.05
C ASP A 267 16.83 11.36 18.51
N VAL A 268 15.91 10.60 17.92
CA VAL A 268 15.70 10.55 16.47
C VAL A 268 14.36 11.21 16.12
N GLY A 269 14.41 12.16 15.19
CA GLY A 269 13.24 12.89 14.71
C GLY A 269 13.06 12.75 13.20
N LEU A 270 11.82 12.61 12.75
CA LEU A 270 11.47 12.53 11.33
C LEU A 270 10.60 13.74 10.93
N HIS A 271 11.08 14.52 9.96
CA HIS A 271 10.36 15.65 9.40
C HIS A 271 9.59 15.25 8.16
N LEU A 272 8.26 15.41 8.20
CA LEU A 272 7.37 15.30 7.06
C LEU A 272 7.00 16.72 6.61
N PRO A 273 7.49 17.19 5.45
CA PRO A 273 6.96 18.39 4.82
C PRO A 273 5.52 18.16 4.30
N PRO A 274 4.82 19.23 3.89
CA PRO A 274 3.51 19.11 3.27
C PRO A 274 3.58 18.28 2.00
N LEU A 275 2.44 17.69 1.64
CA LEU A 275 2.28 16.78 0.51
C LEU A 275 3.16 15.52 0.60
N ILE A 276 3.42 15.06 1.83
CA ILE A 276 3.91 13.71 2.09
C ILE A 276 2.79 12.92 2.73
N TRP A 277 2.46 11.77 2.13
CA TRP A 277 1.55 10.81 2.70
C TRP A 277 2.26 10.02 3.82
N GLY A 278 1.68 10.08 5.02
CA GLY A 278 2.25 9.49 6.22
C GLY A 278 1.39 8.36 6.78
N ILE A 279 2.02 7.24 7.11
CA ILE A 279 1.39 6.11 7.81
C ILE A 279 2.26 5.76 9.01
N GLN A 280 1.66 5.56 10.17
CA GLN A 280 2.36 5.09 11.37
C GLN A 280 1.75 3.78 11.83
N TYR A 281 2.58 2.76 12.07
CA TYR A 281 2.14 1.42 12.42
C TYR A 281 3.24 0.65 13.16
N LYS A 282 3.01 -0.64 13.47
CA LYS A 282 3.94 -1.47 14.27
C LYS A 282 4.34 -0.80 15.60
N TYR A 283 3.36 -0.20 16.27
CA TYR A 283 3.59 0.38 17.60
C TYR A 283 3.95 -0.74 18.60
N SER A 284 5.04 -0.57 19.34
CA SER A 284 5.29 -1.36 20.55
C SER A 284 4.21 -1.07 21.61
N SER A 285 4.02 -1.99 22.55
CA SER A 285 2.97 -1.85 23.58
C SER A 285 3.15 -0.63 24.48
N ASP A 286 4.37 -0.12 24.61
CA ASP A 286 4.74 1.04 25.40
C ASP A 286 5.02 2.30 24.55
N ALA A 287 4.73 2.24 23.24
CA ALA A 287 5.05 3.29 22.31
C ALA A 287 4.30 4.60 22.59
N VAL A 288 5.04 5.71 22.53
CA VAL A 288 4.51 7.07 22.62
C VAL A 288 5.12 7.92 21.51
N LEU A 289 4.31 8.28 20.52
CA LEU A 289 4.71 9.14 19.41
C LEU A 289 4.31 10.60 19.70
N LEU A 290 5.31 11.46 19.85
CA LEU A 290 5.16 12.91 19.92
C LEU A 290 5.24 13.50 18.51
N VAL A 291 4.28 14.37 18.20
CA VAL A 291 4.23 15.08 16.92
C VAL A 291 4.14 16.57 17.15
N PHE A 292 5.10 17.32 16.62
CA PHE A 292 5.01 18.76 16.45
C PHE A 292 4.42 19.11 15.09
N THR A 293 3.60 20.15 15.03
CA THR A 293 2.95 20.61 13.80
C THR A 293 3.10 22.12 13.62
N SER A 294 3.37 22.58 12.40
CA SER A 294 3.50 24.01 12.06
C SER A 294 2.18 24.77 12.20
N ASP A 295 1.05 24.07 12.16
CA ASP A 295 -0.28 24.66 12.09
C ASP A 295 -1.23 24.12 13.16
N TYR A 296 -2.25 24.93 13.46
CA TYR A 296 -3.38 24.48 14.29
C TYR A 296 -4.12 23.33 13.61
N TYR A 297 -5.00 22.66 14.34
CA TYR A 297 -5.85 21.64 13.74
C TYR A 297 -6.79 22.27 12.71
N ASP A 298 -6.68 21.83 11.46
CA ASP A 298 -7.63 22.15 10.39
C ASP A 298 -8.02 20.84 9.67
N PRO A 299 -9.29 20.41 9.73
CA PRO A 299 -9.75 19.23 9.00
C PRO A 299 -9.64 19.37 7.48
N ASN A 300 -9.65 20.59 6.93
CA ASN A 300 -9.57 20.84 5.48
C ASN A 300 -8.14 20.70 4.93
N ASP A 301 -7.13 20.68 5.80
CA ASP A 301 -5.74 20.49 5.41
C ASP A 301 -5.41 19.02 5.11
N TYR A 302 -6.32 18.08 5.39
CA TYR A 302 -6.11 16.63 5.22
C TYR A 302 -6.50 16.12 3.84
N ILE A 303 -5.60 15.37 3.21
CA ILE A 303 -5.89 14.53 2.04
C ILE A 303 -5.96 13.08 2.51
N ARG A 304 -7.18 12.52 2.59
CA ARG A 304 -7.42 11.16 3.13
C ARG A 304 -7.67 10.10 2.05
N ASN A 305 -7.78 10.52 0.80
CA ASN A 305 -7.91 9.61 -0.33
C ASN A 305 -6.57 9.55 -1.09
N TYR A 306 -6.00 8.36 -1.21
CA TYR A 306 -4.69 8.22 -1.85
C TYR A 306 -4.70 8.60 -3.33
N LYS A 307 -5.80 8.34 -4.08
CA LYS A 307 -5.90 8.73 -5.49
C LYS A 307 -5.99 10.24 -5.67
N GLU A 308 -6.69 10.92 -4.75
CA GLU A 308 -6.69 12.38 -4.68
C GLU A 308 -5.29 12.91 -4.40
N PHE A 309 -4.59 12.34 -3.42
CA PHE A 309 -3.19 12.67 -3.12
C PHE A 309 -2.29 12.57 -4.34
N ILE A 310 -2.30 11.44 -5.05
CA ILE A 310 -1.55 11.26 -6.31
C ILE A 310 -1.91 12.35 -7.33
N SER A 311 -3.19 12.65 -7.48
CA SER A 311 -3.65 13.69 -8.42
C SER A 311 -3.15 15.10 -8.04
N VAL A 312 -3.08 15.41 -6.75
CA VAL A 312 -2.60 16.70 -6.23
C VAL A 312 -1.10 16.84 -6.45
N VAL A 313 -0.30 15.82 -6.10
CA VAL A 313 1.16 15.89 -6.23
C VAL A 313 1.59 15.94 -7.70
N SER A 314 0.95 15.15 -8.59
CA SER A 314 1.25 15.19 -10.03
C SER A 314 0.92 16.55 -10.67
N LYS A 315 -0.15 17.22 -10.25
CA LYS A 315 -0.48 18.58 -10.76
C LYS A 315 0.54 19.62 -10.34
N LYS A 316 1.01 19.56 -9.09
CA LYS A 316 1.99 20.53 -8.55
C LYS A 316 3.34 20.42 -9.26
N GLU A 317 3.75 19.22 -9.62
CA GLU A 317 5.00 19.02 -10.38
C GLU A 317 4.93 19.61 -11.78
N ASN A 318 3.82 19.38 -12.50
CA ASN A 318 3.63 19.92 -13.84
C ASN A 318 3.65 21.46 -13.85
N GLN A 319 3.10 22.10 -12.81
CA GLN A 319 3.15 23.55 -12.64
C GLN A 319 4.57 24.07 -12.32
N CYS A 320 5.40 23.30 -11.62
CA CYS A 320 6.80 23.67 -11.40
C CYS A 320 7.67 23.49 -12.65
N SER A 321 7.37 22.53 -13.52
CA SER A 321 8.15 22.29 -14.74
C SER A 321 7.82 23.23 -15.91
N GLU A 322 6.66 23.91 -15.90
CA GLU A 322 6.29 24.92 -16.91
C GLU A 322 6.86 26.32 -16.63
N VAL A 323 7.46 26.52 -15.45
CA VAL A 323 8.03 27.82 -15.01
C VAL A 323 9.57 27.78 -14.96
N GLY A 324 10.18 26.67 -15.39
CA GLY A 324 11.63 26.42 -15.39
C GLY A 324 12.28 26.53 -16.76
#